data_AF-A0A7S6MPQ1-F1
#
_entry.id   AF-A0A7S6MPQ1-F1
#
_cell.length_a   1.000
_cell.length_b   1.000
_cell.length_c   1.000
_cell.angle_alpha   90.00
_cell.angle_beta   90.00
_cell.angle_gamma   90.00
#
_symmetry.space_group_name_H-M   'P 1'
#
loop_
_entity.id
_entity.type
_entity.pdbx_description
1 polymer ?
#
loop_
_entity_poly.entity_id
_entity_poly.type
_entity_poly.pdbx_seq_one_letter_code
_entity_poly.pdbx_strand_id
1 'polypeptide(L)'
;MLDIAIDTLVMRPYVFSFFAAFLLACVPHVGWRKMLIFAVVGYLIAFASEKLSITTGFPYGWYYYIDDTSQRELWVWGVPFFDSLSYVFLTYCSYTTALFILSPLAAKGADLITLETRAIRQSWAALVLGAFLQTFLDIIIDPVALQGDRWFLGQIYGYYENGLHFGVPVSNYAGWLLTSFVLVAAFQRIDRKRDATAPHGVFAMPFRSLLGPVLYLSVLIFNWVVTLWIGEYLIALTGILIFTLPIVMVIVLAILRINRYREEELRQHLQDYPWSPLNKL
;
A
#
# COMPACT_ATOMS: atom_id res chain seq x y z
N MET A 1 -19.68 12.69 -18.20
CA MET A 1 -18.23 12.70 -17.88
C MET A 1 -17.96 13.34 -16.53
N LEU A 2 -18.37 14.60 -16.29
CA LEU A 2 -18.21 15.25 -14.98
C LEU A 2 -19.05 14.56 -13.89
N ASP A 3 -20.30 14.22 -14.20
CA ASP A 3 -21.20 13.54 -13.24
C ASP A 3 -20.68 12.15 -12.82
N ILE A 4 -20.18 11.36 -13.77
CA ILE A 4 -19.56 10.05 -13.50
C ILE A 4 -18.31 10.19 -12.61
N ALA A 5 -17.49 11.22 -12.83
CA ALA A 5 -16.32 11.46 -11.99
C ALA A 5 -16.71 11.86 -10.55
N ILE A 6 -17.75 12.68 -10.40
CA ILE A 6 -18.30 13.08 -9.09
C ILE A 6 -18.93 11.87 -8.40
N ASP A 7 -19.72 11.07 -9.11
CA ASP A 7 -20.36 9.87 -8.56
C ASP A 7 -19.32 8.83 -8.12
N THR A 8 -18.23 8.66 -8.89
CA THR A 8 -17.11 7.80 -8.47
C THR A 8 -16.51 8.27 -7.13
N LEU A 9 -16.31 9.58 -6.95
CA LEU A 9 -15.79 10.16 -5.71
C LEU A 9 -16.76 9.95 -4.53
N VAL A 10 -18.05 10.12 -4.76
CA VAL A 10 -19.11 10.01 -3.75
C VAL A 10 -19.37 8.56 -3.35
N MET A 11 -19.27 7.60 -4.28
CA MET A 11 -19.53 6.19 -4.02
C MET A 11 -18.36 5.46 -3.36
N ARG A 12 -17.12 5.95 -3.53
CA ARG A 12 -15.90 5.32 -3.00
C ARG A 12 -15.06 6.28 -2.13
N PRO A 13 -15.65 6.98 -1.14
CA PRO A 13 -14.95 8.05 -0.41
C PRO A 13 -13.72 7.55 0.35
N TYR A 14 -13.73 6.27 0.78
CA TYR A 14 -12.61 5.64 1.47
C TYR A 14 -11.37 5.50 0.56
N VAL A 15 -11.53 5.09 -0.71
CA VAL A 15 -10.42 4.95 -1.66
C VAL A 15 -9.73 6.28 -1.88
N PHE A 16 -10.51 7.35 -2.10
CA PHE A 16 -9.95 8.68 -2.31
C PHE A 16 -9.37 9.29 -1.03
N SER A 17 -9.91 8.94 0.15
CA SER A 17 -9.31 9.32 1.44
C SER A 17 -7.95 8.65 1.64
N PHE A 18 -7.83 7.35 1.34
CA PHE A 18 -6.55 6.64 1.37
C PHE A 18 -5.58 7.16 0.31
N PHE A 19 -6.07 7.48 -0.89
CA PHE A 19 -5.26 8.08 -1.93
C PHE A 19 -4.74 9.46 -1.52
N ALA A 20 -5.57 10.30 -0.91
CA ALA A 20 -5.16 11.60 -0.37
C ALA A 20 -4.11 11.43 0.75
N ALA A 21 -4.30 10.47 1.67
CA ALA A 21 -3.31 10.14 2.69
C ALA A 21 -1.99 9.66 2.07
N PHE A 22 -2.05 8.88 1.00
CA PHE A 22 -0.88 8.51 0.20
C PHE A 22 -0.17 9.72 -0.38
N LEU A 23 -0.88 10.68 -0.98
CA LEU A 23 -0.28 11.91 -1.51
C LEU A 23 0.43 12.70 -0.40
N LEU A 24 -0.22 12.85 0.75
CA LEU A 24 0.32 13.54 1.93
C LEU A 24 1.56 12.83 2.51
N ALA A 25 1.63 11.51 2.42
CA ALA A 25 2.78 10.75 2.91
C ALA A 25 3.92 10.70 1.88
N CYS A 26 3.60 10.47 0.61
CA CYS A 26 4.55 10.19 -0.47
C CYS A 26 5.25 11.46 -0.98
N VAL A 27 4.53 12.58 -1.10
CA VAL A 27 5.14 13.84 -1.59
C VAL A 27 6.25 14.34 -0.67
N PRO A 28 6.09 14.41 0.67
CA PRO A 28 7.20 14.74 1.56
C PRO A 28 8.29 13.67 1.57
N HIS A 29 7.98 12.40 1.22
CA HIS A 29 8.94 11.29 1.24
C HIS A 29 9.90 11.28 0.05
N VAL A 30 9.36 11.31 -1.17
CA VAL A 30 10.13 11.17 -2.43
C VAL A 30 9.98 12.36 -3.38
N GLY A 31 9.11 13.33 -3.08
CA GLY A 31 8.83 14.49 -3.93
C GLY A 31 7.73 14.24 -4.97
N TRP A 32 7.15 15.32 -5.49
CA TRP A 32 5.95 15.26 -6.34
C TRP A 32 6.18 14.53 -7.67
N ARG A 33 7.37 14.68 -8.28
CA ARG A 33 7.67 14.08 -9.59
C ARG A 33 7.67 12.56 -9.51
N LYS A 34 8.39 11.99 -8.54
CA LYS A 34 8.49 10.55 -8.33
C LYS A 34 7.14 9.96 -7.93
N MET A 35 6.40 10.67 -7.07
CA MET A 35 5.04 10.31 -6.69
C MET A 35 4.12 10.23 -7.93
N LEU A 36 4.09 11.25 -8.79
CA LEU A 36 3.23 11.25 -9.99
C LEU A 36 3.62 10.16 -10.99
N ILE A 37 4.93 9.99 -11.23
CA ILE A 37 5.42 8.92 -12.11
C ILE A 37 4.97 7.56 -11.57
N PHE A 38 5.10 7.33 -10.26
CA PHE A 38 4.67 6.08 -9.65
C PHE A 38 3.15 5.91 -9.66
N ALA A 39 2.37 6.97 -9.44
CA ALA A 39 0.91 6.89 -9.52
C ALA A 39 0.45 6.43 -10.91
N VAL A 40 1.07 6.97 -11.98
CA VAL A 40 0.74 6.55 -13.36
C VAL A 40 1.27 5.14 -13.66
N VAL A 41 2.56 4.87 -13.39
CA VAL A 41 3.17 3.57 -13.72
C VAL A 41 2.54 2.44 -12.89
N GLY A 42 2.32 2.65 -11.60
CA GLY A 42 1.69 1.70 -10.71
C GLY A 42 0.25 1.41 -11.11
N TYR A 43 -0.51 2.46 -11.45
CA TYR A 43 -1.86 2.28 -12.00
C TYR A 43 -1.85 1.44 -13.28
N LEU A 44 -0.95 1.72 -14.23
CA LEU A 44 -0.86 0.96 -15.48
C LEU A 44 -0.45 -0.50 -15.27
N ILE A 45 0.44 -0.78 -14.31
CA ILE A 45 0.82 -2.16 -13.95
C ILE A 45 -0.38 -2.90 -13.37
N ALA A 46 -1.07 -2.30 -12.40
CA ALA A 46 -2.26 -2.89 -11.78
C ALA A 46 -3.37 -3.10 -12.81
N PHE A 47 -3.65 -2.08 -13.62
CA PHE A 47 -4.63 -2.16 -14.70
C PHE A 47 -4.31 -3.31 -15.68
N ALA A 48 -3.05 -3.46 -16.06
CA ALA A 48 -2.64 -4.55 -16.95
C ALA A 48 -2.79 -5.93 -16.30
N SER A 49 -2.49 -6.08 -15.00
CA SER A 49 -2.67 -7.35 -14.29
C SER A 49 -4.14 -7.71 -14.08
N GLU A 50 -5.00 -6.74 -13.75
CA GLU A 50 -6.45 -6.94 -13.68
C GLU A 50 -6.98 -7.35 -15.07
N LYS A 51 -6.61 -6.59 -16.12
CA LYS A 51 -7.08 -6.87 -17.48
C LYS A 51 -6.63 -8.24 -17.98
N LEU A 52 -5.39 -8.63 -17.68
CA LEU A 52 -4.87 -9.94 -18.03
C LEU A 52 -5.62 -11.04 -17.27
N SER A 53 -5.96 -10.82 -16.01
CA SER A 53 -6.66 -11.84 -15.21
C SER A 53 -8.09 -12.08 -15.68
N ILE A 54 -8.86 -11.03 -15.98
CA ILE A 54 -10.23 -11.20 -16.49
C ILE A 54 -10.26 -11.77 -17.92
N THR A 55 -9.14 -11.81 -18.64
CA THR A 55 -9.08 -12.33 -20.02
C THR A 55 -8.39 -13.69 -20.13
N THR A 56 -7.36 -13.95 -19.33
CA THR A 56 -6.54 -15.17 -19.40
C THR A 56 -6.43 -15.91 -18.08
N GLY A 57 -7.03 -15.41 -17.00
CA GLY A 57 -6.95 -16.00 -15.65
C GLY A 57 -5.60 -15.80 -14.94
N PHE A 58 -4.71 -14.95 -15.45
CA PHE A 58 -3.40 -14.67 -14.84
C PHE A 58 -3.21 -13.16 -14.62
N PRO A 59 -2.66 -12.70 -13.48
CA PRO A 59 -2.06 -13.51 -12.41
C PRO A 59 -3.01 -13.98 -11.30
N TYR A 60 -4.22 -13.41 -11.15
CA TYR A 60 -5.06 -13.64 -9.96
C TYR A 60 -5.91 -14.92 -10.01
N GLY A 61 -5.94 -15.62 -11.14
CA GLY A 61 -6.91 -16.68 -11.41
C GLY A 61 -8.09 -16.14 -12.21
N TRP A 62 -9.04 -17.03 -12.49
CA TRP A 62 -10.26 -16.69 -13.21
C TRP A 62 -11.26 -16.02 -12.25
N TYR A 63 -11.39 -14.71 -12.37
CA TYR A 63 -12.46 -13.91 -11.77
C TYR A 63 -13.05 -12.97 -12.81
N TYR A 64 -14.21 -12.40 -12.50
CA TYR A 64 -14.92 -11.48 -13.37
C TYR A 64 -15.45 -10.30 -12.55
N TYR A 65 -15.51 -9.12 -13.17
CA TYR A 65 -16.21 -7.97 -12.59
C TYR A 65 -17.70 -8.05 -12.93
N ILE A 66 -18.53 -7.59 -12.00
CA ILE A 66 -19.98 -7.45 -12.17
C ILE A 66 -20.25 -6.02 -12.63
N ASP A 67 -20.77 -5.89 -13.84
CA ASP A 67 -20.98 -4.60 -14.50
C ASP A 67 -22.32 -3.94 -14.12
N ASP A 68 -22.55 -3.76 -12.82
CA ASP A 68 -23.75 -3.06 -12.31
C ASP A 68 -23.52 -1.55 -12.14
N THR A 69 -22.25 -1.11 -12.11
CA THR A 69 -21.87 0.29 -11.81
C THR A 69 -21.18 1.03 -12.97
N SER A 70 -20.94 0.44 -14.14
CA SER A 70 -20.23 1.17 -15.24
C SER A 70 -20.92 2.43 -15.74
N GLN A 71 -22.23 2.54 -15.54
CA GLN A 71 -23.00 3.74 -15.91
C GLN A 71 -22.83 4.88 -14.89
N ARG A 72 -22.26 4.61 -13.71
CA ARG A 72 -22.11 5.56 -12.58
C ARG A 72 -20.66 5.75 -12.12
N GLU A 73 -19.79 4.79 -12.40
CA GLU A 73 -18.38 4.82 -12.01
C GLU A 73 -17.46 4.83 -13.24
N LEU A 74 -16.24 5.34 -13.07
CA LEU A 74 -15.25 5.31 -14.15
C LEU A 74 -14.72 3.88 -14.34
N TRP A 75 -14.96 3.32 -15.52
CA TRP A 75 -14.43 2.02 -15.94
C TRP A 75 -13.50 2.20 -17.14
N VAL A 76 -12.39 1.47 -17.15
CA VAL A 76 -11.42 1.47 -18.25
C VAL A 76 -11.38 0.05 -18.81
N TRP A 77 -11.86 -0.15 -20.05
CA TRP A 77 -11.88 -1.45 -20.74
C TRP A 77 -12.36 -2.66 -19.90
N GLY A 78 -13.38 -2.46 -19.06
CA GLY A 78 -13.98 -3.51 -18.23
C GLY A 78 -13.34 -3.69 -16.85
N VAL A 79 -12.42 -2.80 -16.45
CA VAL A 79 -11.82 -2.76 -15.11
C VAL A 79 -12.23 -1.46 -14.41
N PRO A 80 -12.75 -1.50 -13.16
CA PRO A 80 -13.06 -0.31 -12.39
C PRO A 80 -11.81 0.54 -12.11
N PHE A 81 -11.88 1.86 -12.33
CA PHE A 81 -10.72 2.75 -12.17
C PHE A 81 -10.18 2.79 -10.74
N PHE A 82 -11.08 2.81 -9.74
CA PHE A 82 -10.70 2.90 -8.34
C PHE A 82 -9.94 1.67 -7.85
N ASP A 83 -10.16 0.52 -8.49
CA ASP A 83 -9.53 -0.73 -8.10
C ASP A 83 -8.03 -0.69 -8.38
N SER A 84 -7.63 -0.42 -9.63
CA SER A 84 -6.22 -0.23 -9.99
C SER A 84 -5.57 0.97 -9.29
N LEU A 85 -6.34 1.98 -8.89
CA LEU A 85 -5.83 3.10 -8.09
C LEU A 85 -5.42 2.65 -6.69
N SER A 86 -6.11 1.66 -6.11
CA SER A 86 -5.84 1.18 -4.76
C SER A 86 -4.46 0.55 -4.62
N TYR A 87 -4.03 -0.20 -5.64
CA TYR A 87 -2.70 -0.80 -5.72
C TYR A 87 -1.58 0.22 -5.48
N VAL A 88 -1.73 1.46 -5.95
CA VAL A 88 -0.69 2.50 -5.81
C VAL A 88 -0.45 2.83 -4.33
N PHE A 89 -1.51 3.16 -3.58
CA PHE A 89 -1.35 3.51 -2.17
C PHE A 89 -1.02 2.30 -1.29
N LEU A 90 -1.56 1.11 -1.63
CA LEU A 90 -1.25 -0.14 -0.94
C LEU A 90 0.23 -0.53 -1.12
N THR A 91 0.77 -0.35 -2.32
CA THR A 91 2.21 -0.57 -2.58
C THR A 91 3.04 0.39 -1.76
N TYR A 92 2.69 1.68 -1.78
CA TYR A 92 3.47 2.70 -1.06
C TYR A 92 3.47 2.45 0.45
N CYS A 93 2.31 2.21 1.08
CA CYS A 93 2.25 1.99 2.53
C CYS A 93 2.94 0.70 2.94
N SER A 94 2.83 -0.38 2.14
CA SER A 94 3.51 -1.65 2.40
C SER A 94 5.03 -1.53 2.24
N TYR A 95 5.50 -0.88 1.18
CA TYR A 95 6.93 -0.64 0.97
C TYR A 95 7.53 0.26 2.06
N THR A 96 6.87 1.35 2.43
CA THR A 96 7.36 2.24 3.50
C THR A 96 7.29 1.58 4.87
N THR A 97 6.33 0.68 5.11
CA THR A 97 6.31 -0.18 6.30
C THR A 97 7.48 -1.16 6.30
N ALA A 98 7.83 -1.73 5.15
CA ALA A 98 9.04 -2.55 5.01
C ALA A 98 10.31 -1.74 5.31
N LEU A 99 10.42 -0.50 4.82
CA LEU A 99 11.54 0.38 5.17
C LEU A 99 11.58 0.68 6.67
N PHE A 100 10.43 0.96 7.29
CA PHE A 100 10.34 1.17 8.72
C PHE A 100 10.85 -0.04 9.51
N ILE A 101 10.51 -1.25 9.09
CA ILE A 101 10.94 -2.52 9.72
C ILE A 101 12.45 -2.74 9.55
N LEU A 102 13.00 -2.47 8.37
CA LEU A 102 14.38 -2.80 8.00
C LEU A 102 15.40 -1.74 8.41
N SER A 103 14.99 -0.47 8.49
CA SER A 103 15.91 0.64 8.77
C SER A 103 16.14 0.86 10.26
N PRO A 104 17.34 1.35 10.64
CA PRO A 104 17.57 1.88 11.98
C PRO A 104 16.63 3.06 12.27
N LEU A 105 16.30 3.26 13.54
CA LEU A 105 15.37 4.31 13.98
C LEU A 105 16.07 5.28 14.92
N ALA A 106 15.90 6.57 14.65
CA ALA A 106 16.34 7.66 15.53
C ALA A 106 15.12 8.39 16.10
N ALA A 107 15.16 8.75 17.37
CA ALA A 107 14.15 9.59 18.01
C ALA A 107 14.75 10.96 18.33
N LYS A 108 14.08 12.03 17.92
CA LYS A 108 14.45 13.42 18.22
C LYS A 108 13.23 14.17 18.74
N GLY A 109 13.19 14.40 20.05
CA GLY A 109 12.00 14.94 20.71
C GLY A 109 10.82 13.98 20.56
N ALA A 110 9.70 14.47 20.04
CA ALA A 110 8.54 13.64 19.72
C ALA A 110 8.67 12.90 18.37
N ASP A 111 9.62 13.27 17.52
CA ASP A 111 9.68 12.75 16.15
C ASP A 111 10.48 11.44 16.06
N LEU A 112 9.97 10.51 15.26
CA LEU A 112 10.62 9.23 14.96
C LEU A 112 11.07 9.23 13.49
N ILE A 113 12.38 9.13 13.30
CA ILE A 113 13.05 9.27 12.02
C ILE A 113 13.60 7.91 11.61
N THR A 114 13.10 7.38 10.50
CA THR A 114 13.64 6.17 9.89
C THR A 114 14.91 6.53 9.12
N LEU A 115 16.05 5.97 9.52
CA LEU A 115 17.36 6.19 8.91
C LEU A 115 17.48 5.36 7.62
N GLU A 116 16.70 5.73 6.63
CA GLU A 116 16.69 5.09 5.31
C GLU A 116 17.97 5.44 4.54
N THR A 117 18.58 4.47 3.88
CA THR A 117 19.66 4.70 2.92
C THR A 117 19.21 4.24 1.54
N ARG A 118 19.87 4.68 0.48
CA ARG A 118 19.59 4.19 -0.88
C ARG A 118 19.80 2.69 -0.99
N ALA A 119 20.79 2.17 -0.27
CA ALA A 119 21.06 0.74 -0.19
C ALA A 119 19.86 -0.02 0.41
N ILE A 120 19.27 0.48 1.51
CA ILE A 120 18.08 -0.14 2.12
C ILE A 120 16.87 0.00 1.19
N ARG A 121 16.63 1.20 0.65
CA ARG A 121 15.50 1.46 -0.27
C ARG A 121 15.53 0.55 -1.49
N GLN A 122 16.70 0.26 -2.04
CA GLN A 122 16.87 -0.59 -3.23
C GLN A 122 17.19 -2.05 -2.88
N SER A 123 17.13 -2.42 -1.59
CA SER A 123 17.49 -3.76 -1.17
C SER A 123 16.46 -4.79 -1.63
N TRP A 124 16.95 -6.01 -1.85
CA TRP A 124 16.10 -7.17 -2.08
C TRP A 124 15.17 -7.43 -0.88
N ALA A 125 15.66 -7.18 0.35
CA ALA A 125 14.86 -7.32 1.56
C ALA A 125 13.65 -6.37 1.56
N ALA A 126 13.82 -5.10 1.20
CA ALA A 126 12.72 -4.14 1.12
C ALA A 126 11.73 -4.50 0.00
N LEU A 127 12.23 -5.03 -1.12
CA LEU A 127 11.39 -5.51 -2.23
C LEU A 127 10.52 -6.69 -1.81
N VAL A 128 11.13 -7.74 -1.27
CA VAL A 128 10.42 -8.94 -0.81
C VAL A 128 9.45 -8.58 0.31
N LEU A 129 9.91 -7.91 1.37
CA LEU A 129 9.06 -7.59 2.50
C LEU A 129 7.90 -6.66 2.11
N GLY A 130 8.15 -5.66 1.25
CA GLY A 130 7.09 -4.78 0.75
C GLY A 130 6.02 -5.55 -0.04
N ALA A 131 6.43 -6.47 -0.92
CA ALA A 131 5.50 -7.29 -1.71
C ALA A 131 4.68 -8.24 -0.82
N PHE A 132 5.33 -8.87 0.16
CA PHE A 132 4.65 -9.71 1.14
C PHE A 132 3.68 -8.92 2.00
N LEU A 133 4.05 -7.74 2.51
CA LEU A 133 3.16 -6.89 3.31
C LEU A 133 1.93 -6.46 2.52
N GLN A 134 2.09 -6.09 1.24
CA GLN A 134 0.96 -5.73 0.39
C GLN A 134 0.01 -6.91 0.18
N THR A 135 0.55 -8.09 -0.12
CA THR A 135 -0.23 -9.33 -0.24
C THR A 135 -0.86 -9.71 1.10
N PHE A 136 -0.18 -9.41 2.21
CA PHE A 136 -0.68 -9.73 3.54
C PHE A 136 -1.97 -8.95 3.84
N LEU A 137 -2.05 -7.66 3.46
CA LEU A 137 -3.29 -6.90 3.53
C LEU A 137 -4.45 -7.57 2.77
N ASP A 138 -4.15 -8.18 1.62
CA ASP A 138 -5.13 -8.84 0.76
C ASP A 138 -5.82 -10.03 1.45
N ILE A 139 -5.16 -10.67 2.42
CA ILE A 139 -5.76 -11.74 3.24
C ILE A 139 -7.02 -11.26 3.96
N ILE A 140 -7.15 -9.97 4.25
CA ILE A 140 -8.39 -9.42 4.83
C ILE A 140 -9.18 -8.63 3.80
N ILE A 141 -8.52 -7.83 2.95
CA ILE A 141 -9.23 -6.96 1.99
C ILE A 141 -10.13 -7.81 1.09
N ASP A 142 -9.59 -8.87 0.50
CA ASP A 142 -10.28 -9.62 -0.54
C ASP A 142 -11.47 -10.43 -0.02
N PRO A 143 -11.34 -11.19 1.11
CA PRO A 143 -12.51 -11.83 1.73
C PRO A 143 -13.62 -10.85 2.10
N VAL A 144 -13.29 -9.63 2.54
CA VAL A 144 -14.28 -8.63 2.93
C VAL A 144 -14.91 -7.99 1.70
N ALA A 145 -14.13 -7.72 0.66
CA ALA A 145 -14.61 -7.17 -0.61
C ALA A 145 -15.53 -8.16 -1.35
N LEU A 146 -15.26 -9.47 -1.26
CA LEU A 146 -16.13 -10.51 -1.82
C LEU A 146 -17.51 -10.56 -1.15
N GLN A 147 -17.66 -10.03 0.07
CA GLN A 147 -18.95 -9.83 0.75
C GLN A 147 -19.66 -8.54 0.33
N GLY A 148 -19.37 -8.04 -0.88
CA GLY A 148 -19.82 -6.75 -1.39
C GLY A 148 -21.33 -6.51 -1.32
N ASP A 149 -22.17 -7.55 -1.46
CA ASP A 149 -23.64 -7.44 -1.32
C ASP A 149 -24.10 -7.00 0.07
N ARG A 150 -23.29 -7.28 1.09
CA ARG A 150 -23.55 -6.94 2.49
C ARG A 150 -22.85 -5.64 2.89
N TRP A 151 -21.99 -5.12 2.02
CA TRP A 151 -21.30 -3.85 2.13
C TRP A 151 -22.16 -2.76 1.46
N PHE A 152 -22.06 -1.51 1.94
CA PHE A 152 -22.51 -0.31 1.21
C PHE A 152 -22.10 -0.16 -0.27
N LEU A 153 -21.26 -1.05 -0.83
CA LEU A 153 -20.67 -0.94 -2.17
C LEU A 153 -21.40 -1.79 -3.23
N GLY A 154 -22.12 -2.83 -2.84
CA GLY A 154 -22.62 -3.87 -3.74
C GLY A 154 -21.53 -4.86 -4.17
N GLN A 155 -21.91 -6.03 -4.68
CA GLN A 155 -20.94 -7.01 -5.20
C GLN A 155 -20.34 -6.52 -6.53
N ILE A 156 -19.03 -6.27 -6.52
CA ILE A 156 -18.29 -5.69 -7.65
C ILE A 156 -17.53 -6.73 -8.47
N TYR A 157 -17.21 -7.89 -7.91
CA TYR A 157 -16.55 -9.00 -8.60
C TYR A 157 -16.92 -10.35 -7.98
N GLY A 158 -16.61 -11.42 -8.70
CA GLY A 158 -16.75 -12.79 -8.24
C GLY A 158 -15.74 -13.73 -8.90
N TYR A 159 -15.52 -14.88 -8.26
CA TYR A 159 -14.66 -15.94 -8.77
C TYR A 159 -15.50 -17.03 -9.46
N TYR A 160 -14.98 -17.64 -10.53
CA TYR A 160 -15.66 -18.76 -11.20
C TYR A 160 -15.70 -20.02 -10.33
N GLU A 161 -14.67 -20.20 -9.50
CA GLU A 161 -14.59 -21.29 -8.54
C GLU A 161 -14.46 -20.69 -7.13
N ASN A 162 -15.21 -21.25 -6.18
CA ASN A 162 -15.10 -20.84 -4.78
C ASN A 162 -13.73 -21.25 -4.23
N GLY A 163 -12.96 -20.26 -3.82
CA GLY A 163 -11.67 -20.48 -3.21
C GLY A 163 -11.74 -20.93 -1.75
N LEU A 164 -10.61 -21.45 -1.26
CA LEU A 164 -10.49 -22.06 0.06
C LEU A 164 -10.58 -21.04 1.21
N HIS A 165 -10.16 -19.80 0.98
CA HIS A 165 -10.08 -18.79 2.03
C HIS A 165 -11.26 -17.83 1.90
N PHE A 166 -12.37 -18.14 2.56
CA PHE A 166 -13.61 -17.35 2.52
C PHE A 166 -14.13 -17.07 1.10
N GLY A 167 -13.95 -18.04 0.18
CA GLY A 167 -14.34 -17.90 -1.23
C GLY A 167 -13.24 -17.35 -2.14
N VAL A 168 -12.12 -16.86 -1.59
CA VAL A 168 -10.98 -16.33 -2.35
C VAL A 168 -10.00 -17.46 -2.73
N PRO A 169 -9.68 -17.64 -4.02
CA PRO A 169 -8.74 -18.65 -4.48
C PRO A 169 -7.29 -18.36 -4.08
N VAL A 170 -6.49 -19.41 -3.87
CA VAL A 170 -5.05 -19.26 -3.58
C VAL A 170 -4.29 -18.59 -4.74
N SER A 171 -4.78 -18.75 -5.97
CA SER A 171 -4.22 -18.05 -7.14
C SER A 171 -4.30 -16.54 -7.00
N ASN A 172 -5.32 -16.00 -6.33
CA ASN A 172 -5.44 -14.56 -6.12
C ASN A 172 -4.26 -14.05 -5.27
N TYR A 173 -4.01 -14.66 -4.12
CA TYR A 173 -2.87 -14.29 -3.26
C TYR A 173 -1.52 -14.47 -3.94
N ALA A 174 -1.34 -15.52 -4.75
CA ALA A 174 -0.12 -15.72 -5.53
C ALA A 174 0.04 -14.61 -6.60
N GLY A 175 -1.07 -14.22 -7.23
CA GLY A 175 -1.09 -13.13 -8.20
C GLY A 175 -0.81 -11.77 -7.55
N TRP A 176 -1.42 -11.49 -6.39
CA TRP A 176 -1.11 -10.29 -5.59
C TRP A 176 0.35 -10.23 -5.21
N LEU A 177 0.95 -11.35 -4.82
CA LEU A 177 2.38 -11.39 -4.51
C LEU A 177 3.22 -11.04 -5.74
N LEU A 178 2.94 -11.65 -6.89
CA LEU A 178 3.65 -11.37 -8.14
C LEU A 178 3.50 -9.91 -8.57
N THR A 179 2.26 -9.38 -8.60
CA THR A 179 2.00 -8.00 -8.99
C THR A 179 2.65 -7.03 -7.99
N SER A 180 2.60 -7.33 -6.70
CA SER A 180 3.25 -6.51 -5.65
C SER A 180 4.77 -6.48 -5.83
N PHE A 181 5.41 -7.59 -6.22
CA PHE A 181 6.84 -7.58 -6.58
C PHE A 181 7.12 -6.62 -7.73
N VAL A 182 6.31 -6.64 -8.79
CA VAL A 182 6.48 -5.75 -9.93
C VAL A 182 6.26 -4.29 -9.53
N LEU A 183 5.23 -3.99 -8.74
CA LEU A 183 4.91 -2.64 -8.27
C LEU A 183 5.98 -2.06 -7.36
N VAL A 184 6.43 -2.81 -6.35
CA VAL A 184 7.50 -2.38 -5.44
C VAL A 184 8.81 -2.20 -6.22
N ALA A 185 9.15 -3.12 -7.14
CA ALA A 185 10.33 -3.00 -7.98
C ALA A 185 10.27 -1.79 -8.93
N ALA A 186 9.09 -1.46 -9.45
CA ALA A 186 8.86 -0.25 -10.23
C ALA A 186 9.08 1.00 -9.36
N PHE A 187 8.54 1.01 -8.14
CA PHE A 187 8.73 2.13 -7.22
C PHE A 187 10.21 2.32 -6.84
N GLN A 188 10.92 1.25 -6.50
CA GLN A 188 12.36 1.29 -6.23
C GLN A 188 13.16 1.84 -7.43
N ARG A 189 12.81 1.43 -8.67
CA ARG A 189 13.46 1.96 -9.89
C ARG A 189 13.18 3.44 -10.10
N ILE A 190 11.97 3.91 -9.82
CA ILE A 190 11.60 5.32 -9.91
C ILE A 190 12.38 6.12 -8.85
N ASP A 191 12.45 5.63 -7.61
CA ASP A 191 13.14 6.31 -6.51
C ASP A 191 14.67 6.29 -6.66
N ARG A 192 15.23 5.32 -7.41
CA ARG A 192 16.67 5.20 -7.68
C ARG A 192 17.28 6.41 -8.37
N LYS A 193 16.50 7.19 -9.11
CA LYS A 193 17.01 8.41 -9.76
C LYS A 193 17.53 9.38 -8.70
N ARG A 194 18.83 9.70 -8.78
CA ARG A 194 19.49 10.64 -7.87
C ARG A 194 19.02 12.06 -8.19
N ASP A 195 18.44 12.70 -7.19
CA ASP A 195 18.18 14.12 -7.24
C ASP A 195 19.46 14.87 -6.81
N ALA A 196 19.89 15.85 -7.62
CA ALA A 196 21.06 16.67 -7.32
C ALA A 196 20.81 17.63 -6.15
N THR A 197 19.56 18.01 -5.95
CA THR A 197 19.07 18.86 -4.86
C THR A 197 17.92 18.16 -4.14
N ALA A 198 17.47 18.72 -3.00
CA ALA A 198 16.24 18.26 -2.37
C ALA A 198 15.09 18.23 -3.41
N PRO A 199 14.39 17.10 -3.58
CA PRO A 199 13.29 17.02 -4.53
C PRO A 199 12.19 18.01 -4.14
N HIS A 200 11.57 18.63 -5.14
CA HIS A 200 10.47 19.56 -4.89
C HIS A 200 9.32 18.84 -4.17
N GLY A 201 8.79 19.46 -3.12
CA GLY A 201 7.76 18.89 -2.24
C GLY A 201 8.30 18.10 -1.05
N VAL A 202 9.60 17.82 -0.99
CA VAL A 202 10.22 17.27 0.22
C VAL A 202 10.41 18.37 1.24
N PHE A 203 9.77 18.21 2.40
CA PHE A 203 9.94 19.08 3.56
C PHE A 203 9.98 18.25 4.85
N ALA A 204 10.43 18.90 5.94
CA ALA A 204 10.45 18.31 7.27
C ALA A 204 9.03 18.32 7.85
N MET A 205 8.26 17.27 7.54
CA MET A 205 6.95 17.02 8.16
C MET A 205 7.14 16.23 9.45
N PRO A 206 6.52 16.62 10.58
CA PRO A 206 6.60 15.85 11.82
C PRO A 206 5.98 14.46 11.62
N PHE A 207 6.56 13.44 12.25
CA PHE A 207 6.11 12.04 12.18
C PHE A 207 6.08 11.45 10.78
N ARG A 208 6.80 12.05 9.82
CA ARG A 208 6.81 11.61 8.41
C ARG A 208 7.08 10.12 8.26
N SER A 209 8.01 9.57 9.03
CA SER A 209 8.39 8.16 8.93
C SER A 209 7.29 7.20 9.39
N LEU A 210 6.34 7.69 10.19
CA LEU A 210 5.19 6.93 10.65
C LEU A 210 4.00 7.00 9.68
N LEU A 211 3.96 7.96 8.75
CA LEU A 211 2.80 8.12 7.85
C LEU A 211 2.54 6.87 6.99
N GLY A 212 3.61 6.20 6.52
CA GLY A 212 3.51 4.94 5.79
C GLY A 212 2.91 3.79 6.62
N PRO A 213 3.54 3.43 7.76
CA PRO A 213 2.99 2.46 8.70
C PRO A 213 1.59 2.77 9.21
N VAL A 214 1.29 4.04 9.50
CA VAL A 214 -0.05 4.48 9.92
C VAL A 214 -1.04 4.28 8.79
N LEU A 215 -0.70 4.59 7.54
CA LEU A 215 -1.57 4.34 6.39
C LEU A 215 -1.85 2.83 6.22
N TYR A 216 -0.82 1.99 6.36
CA TYR A 216 -0.95 0.53 6.33
C TYR A 216 -1.93 0.02 7.41
N LEU A 217 -1.73 0.45 8.66
CA LEU A 217 -2.62 0.11 9.78
C LEU A 217 -4.03 0.68 9.59
N SER A 218 -4.16 1.86 8.97
CA SER A 218 -5.47 2.48 8.71
C SER A 218 -6.29 1.65 7.72
N VAL A 219 -5.66 1.11 6.68
CA VAL A 219 -6.31 0.18 5.74
C VAL A 219 -6.74 -1.09 6.46
N LEU A 220 -5.88 -1.66 7.30
CA LEU A 220 -6.19 -2.87 8.06
C LEU A 220 -7.38 -2.65 9.02
N ILE A 221 -7.33 -1.59 9.83
CA ILE A 221 -8.38 -1.22 10.79
C ILE A 221 -9.69 -0.96 10.06
N PHE A 222 -9.65 -0.24 8.94
CA PHE A 222 -10.84 -0.01 8.12
C PHE A 222 -11.51 -1.32 7.71
N ASN A 223 -10.74 -2.28 7.20
CA ASN A 223 -11.29 -3.58 6.80
C ASN A 223 -11.84 -4.36 8.00
N TRP A 224 -11.17 -4.37 9.15
CA TRP A 224 -11.75 -4.99 10.36
C TRP A 224 -13.05 -4.34 10.80
N VAL A 225 -13.13 -3.01 10.79
CA VAL A 225 -14.35 -2.28 11.14
C VAL A 225 -15.48 -2.65 10.18
N VAL A 226 -15.21 -2.67 8.87
CA VAL A 226 -16.19 -3.09 7.87
C VAL A 226 -16.63 -4.53 8.12
N THR A 227 -15.68 -5.44 8.33
CA THR A 227 -15.95 -6.86 8.58
C THR A 227 -16.87 -7.08 9.77
N LEU A 228 -16.58 -6.40 10.90
CA LEU A 228 -17.41 -6.45 12.10
C LEU A 228 -18.79 -5.83 11.87
N TRP A 229 -18.86 -4.74 11.10
CA TRP A 229 -20.10 -4.04 10.80
C TRP A 229 -21.05 -4.85 9.91
N ILE A 230 -20.54 -5.61 8.93
CA ILE A 230 -21.34 -6.50 8.08
C ILE A 230 -21.69 -7.84 8.75
N GLY A 231 -21.17 -8.09 9.95
CA GLY A 231 -21.44 -9.28 10.77
C GLY A 231 -20.58 -10.50 10.43
N GLU A 232 -19.46 -10.32 9.72
CA GLU A 232 -18.54 -11.39 9.31
C GLU A 232 -17.51 -11.71 10.42
N TYR A 233 -17.99 -12.13 11.59
CA TYR A 233 -17.15 -12.27 12.79
C TYR A 233 -15.99 -13.26 12.63
N LEU A 234 -16.13 -14.31 11.79
CA LEU A 234 -15.06 -15.27 11.56
C LEU A 234 -13.90 -14.66 10.76
N ILE A 235 -14.20 -13.88 9.71
CA ILE A 235 -13.20 -13.14 8.94
C ILE A 235 -12.50 -12.12 9.85
N ALA A 236 -13.27 -11.41 10.69
CA ALA A 236 -12.71 -10.43 11.62
C ALA A 236 -11.77 -11.10 12.64
N LEU A 237 -12.21 -12.19 13.28
CA LEU A 237 -11.44 -12.89 14.29
C LEU A 237 -10.15 -13.48 13.71
N THR A 238 -10.23 -14.18 12.58
CA THR A 238 -9.06 -14.77 11.92
C THR A 238 -8.09 -13.68 11.47
N GLY A 239 -8.58 -12.60 10.86
CA GLY A 239 -7.77 -11.43 10.51
C GLY A 239 -7.07 -10.81 11.71
N ILE A 240 -7.78 -10.58 12.82
CA ILE A 240 -7.19 -10.06 14.07
C ILE A 240 -6.07 -10.97 14.56
N LEU A 241 -6.31 -12.28 14.63
CA LEU A 241 -5.30 -13.24 15.10
C LEU A 241 -4.07 -13.29 14.19
N ILE A 242 -4.27 -13.26 12.86
CA ILE A 242 -3.20 -13.29 11.86
C ILE A 242 -2.28 -12.07 11.98
N PHE A 243 -2.84 -10.87 12.20
CA PHE A 243 -2.05 -9.63 12.22
C PHE A 243 -1.57 -9.19 13.60
N THR A 244 -2.23 -9.62 14.68
CA THR A 244 -1.87 -9.19 16.05
C THR A 244 -0.42 -9.51 16.37
N LEU A 245 0.02 -10.76 16.15
CA LEU A 245 1.39 -11.16 16.46
C LEU A 245 2.42 -10.39 15.60
N PRO A 246 2.31 -10.33 14.26
CA PRO A 246 3.20 -9.51 13.44
C PRO A 246 3.26 -8.04 13.86
N ILE A 247 2.13 -7.41 14.16
CA ILE A 247 2.08 -6.00 14.59
C ILE A 247 2.82 -5.83 15.92
N VAL A 248 2.53 -6.68 16.91
CA VAL A 248 3.21 -6.65 18.22
C VAL A 248 4.72 -6.85 18.03
N MET A 249 5.14 -7.81 17.20
CA MET A 249 6.56 -8.02 16.89
C MET A 249 7.20 -6.78 16.26
N VAL A 250 6.56 -6.16 15.26
CA VAL A 250 7.09 -4.94 14.63
C VAL A 250 7.21 -3.80 15.63
N ILE A 251 6.22 -3.60 16.50
CA ILE A 251 6.23 -2.55 17.53
C ILE A 251 7.34 -2.80 18.56
N VAL A 252 7.42 -4.02 19.11
CA VAL A 252 8.45 -4.37 20.10
C VAL A 252 9.84 -4.23 19.50
N LEU A 253 10.07 -4.78 18.31
CA LEU A 253 11.37 -4.67 17.64
C LEU A 253 11.71 -3.23 17.25
N ALA A 254 10.71 -2.42 16.88
CA ALA A 254 10.91 -1.00 16.64
C ALA A 254 11.36 -0.29 17.91
N ILE A 255 10.66 -0.46 19.03
CA ILE A 255 11.02 0.15 20.33
C ILE A 255 12.43 -0.25 20.75
N LEU A 256 12.78 -1.54 20.60
CA LEU A 256 14.10 -2.05 20.98
C LEU A 256 15.25 -1.49 20.12
N ARG A 257 15.00 -1.01 18.90
CA ARG A 257 16.02 -0.44 18.00
C ARG A 257 16.11 1.08 17.99
N ILE A 258 15.20 1.80 18.66
CA ILE A 258 15.24 3.27 18.73
C ILE A 258 16.58 3.71 19.34
N ASN A 259 17.27 4.64 18.67
CA ASN A 259 18.55 5.20 19.07
C ASN A 259 19.69 4.18 19.25
N ARG A 260 19.52 2.94 18.75
CA ARG A 260 20.56 1.90 18.74
C ARG A 260 21.26 1.76 17.38
N TYR A 261 21.32 2.85 16.62
CA TYR A 261 21.99 2.89 15.32
C TYR A 261 23.49 3.20 15.48
N ARG A 262 24.29 2.79 14.50
CA ARG A 262 25.73 3.12 14.43
C ARG A 262 25.93 4.50 13.82
N GLU A 263 26.97 5.22 14.24
CA GLU A 263 27.29 6.54 13.66
C GLU A 263 27.47 6.49 12.14
N GLU A 264 28.01 5.38 11.62
CA GLU A 264 28.18 5.16 10.17
C GLU A 264 26.83 5.07 9.44
N GLU A 265 25.81 4.46 10.06
CA GLU A 265 24.45 4.36 9.49
C GLU A 265 23.80 5.75 9.41
N LEU A 266 23.98 6.58 10.44
CA LEU A 266 23.53 7.97 10.43
C LEU A 266 24.26 8.78 9.36
N ARG A 267 25.60 8.65 9.28
CA ARG A 267 26.41 9.34 8.27
C ARG A 267 25.97 8.96 6.85
N GLN A 268 25.73 7.68 6.59
CA GLN A 268 25.26 7.19 5.30
C GLN A 268 23.87 7.74 4.96
N HIS A 269 22.95 7.76 5.92
CA HIS A 269 21.62 8.37 5.76
C HIS A 269 21.74 9.86 5.37
N LEU A 270 22.58 10.63 6.06
CA LEU A 270 22.79 12.06 5.80
C LEU A 270 23.48 12.32 4.46
N GLN A 271 24.39 11.44 4.02
CA GLN A 271 24.99 11.51 2.70
C GLN A 271 23.97 11.28 1.57
N ASP A 272 23.10 10.28 1.73
CA ASP A 272 22.06 9.95 0.75
C ASP A 272 20.90 10.95 0.72
N TYR A 273 20.55 11.51 1.90
CA TYR A 273 19.45 12.43 2.12
C TYR A 273 19.87 13.64 2.99
N PRO A 274 20.66 14.59 2.44
CA PRO A 274 21.12 15.77 3.18
C PRO A 274 20.00 16.70 3.68
N TRP A 275 18.79 16.56 3.13
CA TRP A 275 17.60 17.30 3.56
C TRP A 275 16.87 16.65 4.74
N SER A 276 17.43 15.59 5.34
CA SER A 276 16.89 14.97 6.55
C SER A 276 16.81 16.00 7.70
N PRO A 277 15.75 15.96 8.54
CA PRO A 277 15.65 16.81 9.73
C PRO A 277 16.83 16.68 10.71
N LEU A 278 17.60 15.59 10.59
CA LEU A 278 18.80 15.35 11.38
C LEU A 278 20.02 16.15 10.92
N ASN A 279 20.04 16.65 9.67
CA ASN A 279 21.19 17.39 9.13
C ASN A 279 21.26 18.86 9.57
N LYS A 280 20.20 19.40 10.18
CA LYS A 280 20.14 20.80 10.65
C LYS A 280 20.74 20.98 12.05
N LEU A 281 21.85 20.31 12.34
CA LEU A 281 22.63 20.43 13.58
C LEU A 281 23.96 21.10 13.28
#